data_AF-A0A439REV5-F1
#
_entry.id   AF-A0A439REV5-F1
#
_cell.length_a   1.000
_cell.length_b   1.000
_cell.length_c   1.000
_cell.angle_alpha   90.00
_cell.angle_beta   90.00
_cell.angle_gamma   90.00
#
_symmetry.space_group_name_H-M   'P 1'
#
loop_
_entity.id
_entity.type
_entity.pdbx_description
1 polymer ?
#
loop_
_entity_poly.entity_id
_entity_poly.type
_entity_poly.pdbx_seq_one_letter_code
_entity_poly.pdbx_strand_id
1 'polypeptide(L)'
;MTITTLTGCGTIKARLEHAGIQKGRAAAGVQLAPWPIYCREIVDHALLNKTDDVRVLLRRERQRLSRANAKLVLCAQYYDKYAELLSVNQNAGAPSVSIP
;
A
#
# COMPACT_ATOMS: atom_id res chain seq x y z
N MET A 1 -34.10 -26.02 40.07
CA MET A 1 -32.67 -25.65 39.99
C MET A 1 -32.49 -24.67 38.85
N THR A 2 -32.35 -23.38 39.18
CA THR A 2 -32.12 -22.27 38.26
C THR A 2 -30.68 -21.81 38.44
N ILE A 3 -29.77 -22.17 37.52
CA ILE A 3 -28.40 -21.68 37.49
C ILE A 3 -27.98 -21.37 36.04
N THR A 4 -28.05 -20.07 35.72
CA THR A 4 -27.19 -19.26 34.84
C THR A 4 -26.84 -19.71 33.40
N THR A 5 -27.62 -19.25 32.42
CA THR A 5 -27.15 -18.99 31.04
C THR A 5 -26.77 -17.51 30.90
N LEU A 6 -25.60 -17.10 31.40
CA LEU A 6 -25.21 -15.67 31.43
C LEU A 6 -23.87 -15.35 30.73
N THR A 7 -23.29 -16.25 29.93
CA THR A 7 -21.94 -16.09 29.36
C THR A 7 -21.87 -15.92 27.84
N GLY A 8 -22.99 -15.72 27.14
CA GLY A 8 -23.00 -15.71 25.67
C GLY A 8 -22.92 -14.34 24.98
N CYS A 9 -23.57 -13.30 25.50
CA CYS A 9 -23.84 -12.10 24.67
C CYS A 9 -22.62 -11.20 24.39
N GLY A 10 -21.60 -11.19 25.26
CA GLY A 10 -20.41 -10.35 25.07
C GLY A 10 -19.47 -10.86 23.96
N THR A 11 -19.28 -12.17 23.86
CA THR A 11 -18.44 -12.81 22.83
C THR A 11 -19.15 -12.89 21.49
N ILE A 12 -20.48 -13.03 21.50
CA ILE A 12 -21.33 -13.01 20.29
C ILE A 12 -21.30 -11.63 19.64
N LYS A 13 -21.41 -10.54 20.41
CA LYS A 13 -21.39 -9.18 19.87
C LYS A 13 -20.07 -8.86 19.14
N ALA A 14 -18.93 -9.14 19.78
CA ALA A 14 -17.61 -8.90 19.15
C ALA A 14 -17.42 -9.74 17.87
N ARG A 15 -17.90 -10.99 17.86
CA ARG A 15 -17.88 -11.84 16.66
C ARG A 15 -18.78 -11.32 15.55
N LEU A 16 -19.97 -10.82 15.88
CA LEU A 16 -20.91 -10.24 14.91
C LEU A 16 -20.38 -8.92 14.35
N GLU A 17 -19.76 -8.07 15.16
CA GLU A 17 -19.10 -6.84 14.70
C GLU A 17 -17.94 -7.17 13.76
N HIS A 18 -17.09 -8.14 14.13
CA HIS A 18 -15.99 -8.58 13.27
C HIS A 18 -16.50 -9.18 11.95
N ALA A 19 -17.54 -10.02 11.99
CA ALA A 19 -18.16 -10.58 10.79
C ALA A 19 -18.83 -9.49 9.92
N GLY A 20 -19.49 -8.52 10.55
CA GLY A 20 -20.10 -7.37 9.88
C GLY A 20 -19.06 -6.48 9.20
N ILE A 21 -17.91 -6.25 9.85
CA ILE A 21 -16.77 -5.56 9.24
C ILE A 21 -16.26 -6.34 8.03
N GLN A 22 -16.06 -7.66 8.13
CA GLN A 22 -15.61 -8.47 7.00
C GLN A 22 -16.62 -8.45 5.84
N LYS A 23 -17.91 -8.56 6.14
CA LYS A 23 -18.99 -8.50 5.14
C LYS A 23 -19.10 -7.13 4.51
N GLY A 24 -18.97 -6.06 5.30
CA GLY A 24 -18.95 -4.68 4.84
C GLY A 24 -17.73 -4.38 3.96
N ARG A 25 -16.55 -4.90 4.31
CA ARG A 25 -15.33 -4.80 3.49
C ARG A 25 -15.47 -5.54 2.16
N ALA A 26 -16.04 -6.76 2.19
CA ALA A 26 -16.34 -7.51 0.97
C ALA A 26 -17.37 -6.79 0.08
N ALA A 27 -18.41 -6.19 0.68
CA ALA A 27 -19.44 -5.44 -0.04
C ALA A 27 -18.96 -4.07 -0.57
N ALA A 28 -17.98 -3.44 0.10
CA ALA A 28 -17.39 -2.17 -0.33
C ALA A 28 -16.53 -2.29 -1.60
N GLY A 29 -16.21 -3.52 -2.03
CA GLY A 29 -15.82 -3.79 -3.41
C GLY A 29 -14.40 -3.39 -3.81
N VAL A 30 -13.47 -3.19 -2.86
CA VAL A 30 -12.01 -3.43 -2.95
C VAL A 30 -11.37 -2.83 -1.68
N GLN A 31 -10.78 -3.67 -0.83
CA GLN A 31 -9.90 -3.21 0.24
C GLN A 31 -8.51 -3.03 -0.37
N LEU A 32 -8.15 -1.81 -0.79
CA LEU A 32 -6.79 -1.57 -1.30
C LEU A 32 -5.76 -1.82 -0.20
N ALA A 33 -4.67 -2.48 -0.56
CA ALA A 33 -3.54 -2.66 0.31
C ALA A 33 -2.92 -1.30 0.66
N PRO A 34 -2.31 -1.15 1.85
CA PRO A 34 -1.67 0.09 2.21
C PRO A 34 -0.56 0.43 1.22
N TRP A 35 -0.52 1.69 0.80
CA TRP A 35 0.51 2.14 -0.13
C TRP A 35 1.92 1.94 0.48
N PRO A 36 2.84 1.25 -0.23
CA PRO A 36 4.15 0.90 0.32
C PRO A 36 4.93 2.10 0.83
N ILE A 37 5.67 1.92 1.94
CA ILE A 37 6.48 2.99 2.56
C ILE A 37 7.47 3.57 1.53
N TYR A 38 8.15 2.71 0.78
CA TYR A 38 9.04 3.13 -0.31
C TYR A 38 8.36 4.11 -1.25
N CYS A 39 7.11 3.86 -1.65
CA CYS A 39 6.37 4.73 -2.56
C CYS A 39 6.00 6.10 -1.97
N ARG A 40 5.97 6.23 -0.64
CA ARG A 40 5.71 7.50 0.07
C ARG A 40 6.93 8.40 0.15
N GLU A 41 8.13 7.83 0.06
CA GLU A 41 9.36 8.60 0.10
C GLU A 41 9.48 9.48 -1.15
N ILE A 42 10.06 10.67 -1.02
CA ILE A 42 10.30 11.58 -2.14
C ILE A 42 11.72 11.36 -2.66
N VAL A 43 11.93 11.47 -3.97
CA VAL A 43 13.27 11.52 -4.54
C VAL A 43 13.69 12.98 -4.61
N ASP A 44 14.65 13.36 -3.77
CA ASP A 44 15.16 14.73 -3.76
C ASP A 44 15.84 15.11 -5.08
N HIS A 45 15.70 16.39 -5.44
CA HIS A 45 16.44 17.02 -6.53
C HIS A 45 17.96 16.92 -6.31
N ALA A 46 18.73 17.12 -7.37
CA ALA A 46 20.16 17.25 -7.26
C ALA A 46 20.52 18.48 -6.41
N LEU A 47 21.46 18.33 -5.48
CA LEU A 47 21.96 19.44 -4.67
C LEU A 47 22.52 20.53 -5.59
N LEU A 48 21.97 21.73 -5.48
CA LEU A 48 22.52 22.91 -6.12
C LEU A 48 23.82 23.30 -5.41
N ASN A 49 24.89 23.52 -6.17
CA ASN A 49 26.08 24.16 -5.67
C ASN A 49 26.51 25.27 -6.64
N LYS A 50 27.28 26.23 -6.14
CA LYS A 50 27.73 27.40 -6.92
C LYS A 50 29.02 27.15 -7.68
N THR A 51 29.63 25.98 -7.49
CA THR A 51 30.96 25.64 -7.98
C THR A 51 30.92 24.76 -9.23
N ASP A 52 29.88 23.94 -9.39
CA ASP A 52 29.81 23.02 -10.52
C ASP A 52 29.26 23.71 -11.76
N ASP A 53 29.78 23.29 -12.91
CA ASP A 53 29.23 23.66 -14.21
C ASP A 53 27.75 23.25 -14.31
N VAL A 54 26.92 24.11 -14.91
CA VAL A 54 25.49 23.89 -15.10
C VAL A 54 25.20 22.54 -15.77
N ARG A 55 26.04 22.09 -16.72
CA ARG A 55 25.90 20.78 -17.39
C ARG A 55 26.05 19.62 -16.42
N VAL A 56 26.93 19.74 -15.43
CA VAL A 56 27.11 18.73 -14.38
C VAL A 56 25.87 18.68 -13.49
N LEU A 57 25.34 19.84 -13.10
CA LEU A 57 24.10 19.94 -12.32
C LEU A 57 22.91 19.33 -13.08
N LEU A 58 22.72 19.68 -14.35
CA LEU A 58 21.65 19.12 -15.20
C LEU A 58 21.77 17.60 -15.38
N ARG A 59 23.00 17.08 -15.51
CA ARG A 59 23.23 15.63 -15.59
C ARG A 59 22.82 14.93 -14.29
N ARG A 60 23.17 15.48 -13.13
CA ARG A 60 22.76 14.94 -11.82
C ARG A 60 21.24 15.02 -11.65
N GLU A 61 20.64 16.12 -12.05
CA GLU A 61 19.19 16.29 -11.98
C GLU A 61 18.47 15.27 -12.86
N ARG A 62 18.96 15.05 -14.09
CA ARG A 62 18.43 14.00 -14.97
C ARG A 62 18.53 12.61 -14.33
N GLN A 63 19.58 12.33 -13.58
CA GLN A 63 19.70 11.06 -12.84
C GLN A 63 18.66 10.95 -11.71
N ARG A 64 18.40 12.04 -10.97
CA ARG A 64 17.34 12.08 -9.94
C ARG A 64 15.95 11.88 -10.55
N LEU A 65 15.67 12.56 -11.65
CA LEU A 65 14.42 12.39 -12.39
C LEU A 65 14.24 10.95 -12.92
N SER A 66 15.29 10.34 -13.47
CA SER A 66 15.23 8.93 -13.90
C SER A 66 14.90 7.99 -12.74
N ARG A 67 15.46 8.22 -11.55
CA ARG A 67 15.12 7.45 -10.33
C ARG A 67 13.67 7.66 -9.91
N ALA A 68 13.19 8.90 -9.92
CA ALA A 68 11.80 9.21 -9.61
C ALA A 68 10.83 8.53 -10.59
N ASN A 69 11.12 8.57 -11.89
CA ASN A 69 10.31 7.91 -12.91
C ASN A 69 10.29 6.38 -12.76
N ALA A 70 11.45 5.76 -12.51
CA ALA A 70 11.52 4.33 -12.25
C ALA A 70 10.68 3.92 -11.02
N LYS A 71 10.77 4.74 -9.95
CA LYS A 71 9.96 4.57 -8.75
C LYS A 71 8.46 4.70 -9.02
N LEU A 72 8.03 5.69 -9.80
CA LEU A 72 6.63 5.87 -10.18
C LEU A 72 6.08 4.64 -10.91
N VAL A 73 6.84 4.10 -11.87
CA VAL A 73 6.44 2.88 -12.61
C VAL A 73 6.29 1.69 -11.66
N LEU A 74 7.26 1.47 -10.78
CA LEU A 74 7.23 0.37 -9.82
C LEU A 74 6.06 0.50 -8.81
N CYS A 75 5.76 1.71 -8.37
CA CYS A 75 4.64 1.98 -7.47
C CYS A 75 3.27 1.85 -8.16
N ALA A 76 3.17 2.13 -9.46
CA ALA A 76 1.96 1.85 -10.24
C ALA A 76 1.76 0.33 -10.39
N GLN A 77 2.82 -0.40 -10.75
CA GLN A 77 2.79 -1.86 -10.91
C GLN A 77 2.36 -2.61 -9.65
N TYR A 78 2.58 -2.04 -8.46
CA TYR A 78 2.11 -2.62 -7.20
C TYR A 78 0.58 -2.80 -7.19
N TYR A 79 -0.16 -1.76 -7.56
CA TYR A 79 -1.63 -1.83 -7.57
C TYR A 79 -2.16 -2.58 -8.78
N ASP A 80 -1.49 -2.52 -9.93
CA ASP A 80 -1.86 -3.34 -11.09
C ASP A 80 -1.78 -4.83 -10.73
N LYS A 81 -0.67 -5.27 -10.12
CA LYS A 81 -0.52 -6.64 -9.63
C LYS A 81 -1.53 -6.98 -8.55
N TYR A 82 -1.85 -6.05 -7.66
CA TYR A 82 -2.82 -6.32 -6.61
C TYR A 82 -4.23 -6.49 -7.17
N ALA A 83 -4.62 -5.67 -8.13
CA ALA A 83 -5.89 -5.80 -8.84
C ALA A 83 -5.97 -7.13 -9.59
N GLU A 84 -4.89 -7.56 -10.25
CA GLU A 84 -4.80 -8.87 -10.90
C GLU A 84 -4.99 -10.01 -9.89
N LEU A 85 -4.29 -9.99 -8.75
CA LEU A 85 -4.43 -11.00 -7.70
C LEU A 85 -5.86 -11.06 -7.15
N LEU A 86 -6.49 -9.91 -6.91
CA LEU A 86 -7.87 -9.83 -6.42
C LEU A 86 -8.90 -10.31 -7.44
N SER A 87 -8.60 -10.16 -8.74
CA SER A 87 -9.46 -10.68 -9.82
C SER A 87 -9.52 -12.21 -9.84
N VAL A 88 -8.44 -12.88 -9.43
CA VAL A 88 -8.34 -14.34 -9.35
C VAL A 88 -8.81 -14.86 -7.98
N ASN A 89 -8.45 -14.16 -6.90
CA ASN A 89 -8.79 -14.53 -5.54
C ASN A 89 -9.09 -13.28 -4.70
N GLN A 90 -10.35 -13.11 -4.30
CA GLN A 90 -10.81 -11.97 -3.48
C GLN A 90 -10.13 -11.88 -2.10
N ASN A 91 -9.53 -12.97 -1.63
CA ASN A 91 -8.77 -13.03 -0.37
C ASN A 91 -7.26 -12.93 -0.58
N ALA A 92 -6.80 -12.52 -1.77
CA ALA A 92 -5.37 -12.39 -2.05
C ALA A 92 -4.70 -11.35 -1.13
N GLY A 93 -3.50 -11.69 -0.66
CA GLY A 93 -2.65 -10.78 0.08
C GLY A 93 -2.07 -9.69 -0.83
N ALA A 94 -1.59 -8.61 -0.20
CA ALA A 94 -0.88 -7.56 -0.90
C ALA A 94 0.41 -8.10 -1.57
N PRO A 95 0.74 -7.70 -2.81
CA PRO A 95 1.99 -8.11 -3.45
C PRO A 95 3.19 -7.51 -2.73
N SER A 96 4.38 -8.11 -2.92
CA SER A 96 5.62 -7.51 -2.45
C SER A 96 6.17 -6.51 -3.46
N VAL A 97 6.82 -5.46 -2.97
CA VAL A 97 7.60 -4.54 -3.79
C VAL A 97 9.07 -4.98 -3.72
N SER A 98 9.66 -5.34 -4.85
CA SER A 98 11.10 -5.57 -4.95
C SER A 98 11.78 -4.23 -5.16
N ILE A 99 12.46 -3.74 -4.13
CA ILE A 99 13.19 -2.47 -4.17
C ILE A 99 14.60 -2.76 -4.72
N PRO A 100 15.08 -1.97 -5.71
CA PRO A 100 16.45 -2.09 -6.21
C PRO A 100 17.52 -1.61 -5.21
#